data_AF-A0A800MDD2-F1
#
_entry.id   AF-A0A800MDD2-F1
#
_cell.length_a   1.000
_cell.length_b   1.000
_cell.length_c   1.000
_cell.angle_alpha   90.00
_cell.angle_beta   90.00
_cell.angle_gamma   90.00
#
_symmetry.space_group_name_H-M   'P 1'
#
loop_
_entity.id
_entity.type
_entity.pdbx_description
1 polymer ?
#
loop_
_entity_poly.entity_id
_entity_poly.type
_entity_poly.pdbx_seq_one_letter_code
_entity_poly.pdbx_strand_id
1 'polypeptide(L)'
;MGGVGTAQALAKFYSMLANGGEWDGKKIVSKRVLSLMEEPLVSGEDKVLCLGNAFSAGFMKGRNDLIRRNLFGSSKSAYDHSGAGGSHAFADPENRIAFAYTMNQMNYGVLPGPKSIDMVDVLYGL
;
A
#
# COMPACT_ATOMS: atom_id res chain seq x y z
N MET A 1 -13.44 -13.20 5.76
CA MET A 1 -12.34 -12.24 6.03
C MET A 1 -12.46 -11.72 7.46
N GLY A 2 -11.34 -11.36 8.11
CA GLY A 2 -11.31 -10.95 9.53
C GLY A 2 -9.90 -10.74 10.09
N GLY A 3 -8.98 -10.17 9.31
CA GLY A 3 -7.62 -9.90 9.78
C GLY A 3 -7.61 -8.84 10.88
N VAL A 4 -6.88 -9.10 11.97
CA VAL A 4 -6.68 -8.15 13.08
C VAL A 4 -5.19 -7.96 13.27
N GLY A 5 -4.75 -6.70 13.33
CA GLY A 5 -3.33 -6.37 13.46
C GLY A 5 -3.12 -4.95 13.94
N THR A 6 -1.92 -4.67 14.45
CA THR A 6 -1.50 -3.32 14.86
C THR A 6 -0.76 -2.64 13.71
N ALA A 7 -0.76 -1.30 13.71
CA ALA A 7 0.07 -0.52 12.78
C ALA A 7 1.55 -0.96 12.82
N GLN A 8 2.10 -1.21 14.00
CA GLN A 8 3.49 -1.64 14.14
C GLN A 8 3.75 -3.01 13.48
N ALA A 9 2.84 -3.98 13.64
CA ALA A 9 3.00 -5.29 13.03
C ALA A 9 2.92 -5.22 11.50
N LEU A 10 1.97 -4.45 10.97
CA LEU A 10 1.84 -4.20 9.53
C LEU A 10 3.08 -3.47 8.99
N ALA A 11 3.54 -2.42 9.66
CA ALA A 11 4.74 -1.67 9.25
C ALA A 11 5.97 -2.59 9.17
N LYS A 12 6.17 -3.50 10.15
CA LYS A 12 7.26 -4.49 10.08
C LYS A 12 7.16 -5.40 8.86
N PHE A 13 5.95 -5.92 8.58
CA PHE A 13 5.71 -6.75 7.41
C PHE A 13 6.03 -6.00 6.12
N TYR A 14 5.54 -4.77 5.96
CA TYR A 14 5.83 -3.96 4.78
C TYR A 14 7.28 -3.47 4.73
N SER A 15 7.95 -3.26 5.86
CA SER A 15 9.39 -2.99 5.90
C SER A 15 10.20 -4.17 5.36
N MET A 16 9.79 -5.40 5.65
CA MET A 16 10.42 -6.60 5.06
C MET A 16 10.24 -6.61 3.54
N LEU A 17 9.06 -6.26 3.02
CA LEU A 17 8.81 -6.17 1.58
C LEU A 17 9.59 -5.03 0.91
N ALA A 18 9.55 -3.83 1.47
CA ALA A 18 10.28 -2.65 0.98
C ALA A 18 11.80 -2.85 0.98
N ASN A 19 12.33 -3.68 1.88
CA ASN A 19 13.73 -4.09 1.91
C ASN A 19 14.00 -5.37 1.11
N GLY A 20 13.23 -5.59 0.05
CA GLY A 20 13.45 -6.67 -0.90
C GLY A 20 13.20 -8.05 -0.32
N GLY A 21 12.26 -8.20 0.62
CA GLY A 21 11.86 -9.49 1.18
C GLY A 21 12.77 -10.00 2.31
N GLU A 22 13.62 -9.15 2.87
CA GLU A 22 14.57 -9.50 3.93
C GLU A 22 14.14 -8.93 5.27
N TRP A 23 14.30 -9.72 6.34
CA TRP A 23 14.08 -9.29 7.70
C TRP A 23 15.14 -9.90 8.62
N ASP A 24 15.79 -9.08 9.45
CA ASP A 24 16.86 -9.50 10.37
C ASP A 24 17.95 -10.38 9.71
N GLY A 25 18.42 -9.98 8.52
CA GLY A 25 19.45 -10.70 7.76
C GLY A 25 18.98 -11.99 7.09
N LYS A 26 17.67 -12.29 7.12
CA LYS A 26 17.09 -13.51 6.54
C LYS A 26 16.16 -13.18 5.39
N LYS A 27 16.35 -13.89 4.27
CA LYS A 27 15.44 -13.82 3.12
C LYS A 27 14.12 -14.55 3.44
N ILE A 28 13.07 -13.79 3.71
CA ILE A 28 11.73 -14.33 4.01
C ILE A 28 10.93 -14.51 2.72
N VAL A 29 10.98 -13.51 1.83
CA VAL A 29 10.27 -13.52 0.54
C VAL A 29 11.29 -13.52 -0.59
N SER A 30 11.15 -14.47 -1.51
CA SER A 30 12.05 -14.59 -2.66
C SER A 30 11.84 -13.44 -3.66
N LYS A 31 12.89 -13.12 -4.44
CA LYS A 31 12.79 -12.09 -5.51
C LYS A 31 11.68 -12.39 -6.52
N ARG A 32 11.47 -13.68 -6.83
CA ARG A 32 10.39 -14.12 -7.73
C ARG A 32 9.01 -13.76 -7.18
N VAL A 33 8.78 -13.98 -5.89
CA VAL A 33 7.49 -13.66 -5.27
C VAL A 33 7.28 -12.15 -5.21
N LEU A 34 8.33 -11.38 -4.88
CA LEU A 34 8.24 -9.91 -4.89
C LEU A 34 7.87 -9.35 -6.26
N SER A 35 8.49 -9.86 -7.33
CA SER A 35 8.13 -9.46 -8.71
C SER A 35 6.65 -9.68 -9.00
N LEU A 36 6.06 -10.81 -8.56
CA LEU A 36 4.61 -11.05 -8.70
C LEU A 36 3.75 -10.07 -7.88
N MET A 37 4.24 -9.61 -6.72
CA MET A 37 3.56 -8.60 -5.89
C MET A 37 3.71 -7.18 -6.47
N GLU A 38 4.78 -6.91 -7.20
CA GLU A 38 5.13 -5.58 -7.70
C GLU A 38 4.61 -5.31 -9.11
N GLU A 39 4.55 -6.33 -9.97
CA GLU A 39 4.17 -6.19 -11.37
C GLU A 39 2.65 -6.17 -11.55
N PRO A 40 2.08 -5.13 -12.19
CA PRO A 40 0.65 -5.10 -12.50
C PRO A 40 0.26 -6.27 -13.40
N LEU A 41 -0.72 -7.06 -12.95
CA LEU A 41 -1.37 -8.11 -13.75
C LEU A 41 -2.56 -7.55 -14.53
N VAL A 42 -3.20 -6.50 -14.00
CA VAL A 42 -4.32 -5.82 -14.63
C VAL A 42 -4.28 -4.33 -14.29
N SER A 43 -4.64 -3.48 -15.25
CA SER A 43 -4.74 -2.04 -15.08
C SER A 43 -5.89 -1.52 -15.94
N GLY A 44 -6.74 -0.66 -15.38
CA GLY A 44 -7.88 -0.10 -16.08
C GLY A 44 -8.96 0.40 -15.13
N GLU A 45 -10.16 0.60 -15.66
CA GLU A 45 -11.31 0.96 -14.85
C GLU A 45 -11.81 -0.27 -14.07
N ASP A 46 -11.76 -0.17 -12.74
CA ASP A 46 -12.37 -1.16 -11.86
C ASP A 46 -13.89 -0.99 -11.89
N LYS A 47 -14.61 -2.03 -12.33
CA LYS A 47 -16.07 -1.98 -12.51
C LYS A 47 -16.88 -1.99 -11.21
N VAL A 48 -16.24 -2.27 -10.08
CA VAL A 48 -16.87 -2.30 -8.75
C VAL A 48 -16.54 -1.03 -7.99
N LEU A 49 -15.28 -0.62 -7.99
CA LEU A 49 -14.83 0.63 -7.36
C LEU A 49 -15.13 1.86 -8.24
N CYS A 50 -15.45 1.65 -9.52
CA CYS A 50 -15.75 2.67 -10.53
C CYS A 50 -14.65 3.74 -10.62
N LEU A 51 -13.39 3.30 -10.63
CA LEU A 51 -12.22 4.17 -10.67
C LEU A 51 -11.05 3.50 -11.39
N GLY A 52 -10.12 4.31 -11.92
CA GLY A 52 -8.87 3.81 -12.50
C GLY A 52 -8.00 3.14 -11.43
N ASN A 53 -7.71 1.86 -11.60
CA ASN A 53 -6.90 1.08 -10.67
C ASN A 53 -5.98 0.10 -11.39
N ALA A 54 -4.97 -0.37 -10.67
CA ALA A 54 -4.13 -1.46 -11.11
C ALA A 54 -3.88 -2.43 -9.95
N PHE A 55 -3.83 -3.72 -10.29
CA PHE A 55 -3.61 -4.80 -9.32
C PHE A 55 -2.53 -5.75 -9.83
N SER A 56 -1.67 -6.19 -8.91
CA SER A 56 -0.72 -7.28 -9.07
C SER A 56 -1.25 -8.53 -8.35
N ALA A 57 -0.39 -9.51 -8.05
CA ALA A 57 -0.77 -10.69 -7.28
C ALA A 57 -1.09 -10.34 -5.80
N GLY A 58 -2.31 -9.88 -5.55
CA GLY A 58 -2.85 -9.61 -4.21
C GLY A 58 -2.65 -8.17 -3.70
N PHE A 59 -2.03 -7.29 -4.50
CA PHE A 59 -1.78 -5.89 -4.12
C PHE A 59 -2.35 -4.93 -5.16
N MET A 60 -2.94 -3.85 -4.68
CA MET A 60 -3.21 -2.62 -5.40
C MET A 60 -1.92 -1.83 -5.65
N LYS A 61 -1.84 -1.21 -6.82
CA LYS A 61 -0.72 -0.39 -7.28
C LYS A 61 -1.08 1.09 -7.30
N GLY A 62 -0.06 1.95 -7.29
CA GLY A 62 -0.25 3.39 -7.43
C GLY A 62 -1.02 3.72 -8.71
N ARG A 63 -1.92 4.70 -8.62
CA ARG A 63 -2.72 5.14 -9.76
C ARG A 63 -1.88 6.05 -10.65
N ASN A 64 -2.13 5.98 -11.95
CA ASN A 64 -1.62 6.96 -12.93
C ASN A 64 -2.63 8.09 -13.20
N ASP A 65 -3.68 8.26 -12.39
CA ASP A 65 -4.68 9.32 -12.57
C ASP A 65 -4.30 10.60 -11.81
N LEU A 66 -3.96 11.66 -12.56
CA LEU A 66 -3.54 12.96 -12.00
C LEU A 66 -4.66 13.73 -11.28
N ILE A 67 -5.89 13.19 -11.25
CA ILE A 67 -7.09 13.89 -10.77
C ILE A 67 -7.28 13.72 -9.25
N ARG A 68 -6.63 12.72 -8.63
CA ARG A 68 -6.80 12.42 -7.20
C ARG A 68 -5.45 12.37 -6.49
N ARG A 69 -5.47 12.66 -5.18
CA ARG A 69 -4.29 12.51 -4.32
C ARG A 69 -3.76 11.08 -4.40
N ASN A 70 -2.45 10.94 -4.57
CA ASN A 70 -1.80 9.64 -4.62
C ASN A 70 -1.89 8.97 -3.25
N LEU A 71 -2.25 7.68 -3.22
CA LEU A 71 -2.37 6.93 -1.98
C LEU A 71 -1.00 6.64 -1.37
N PHE A 72 0.05 6.59 -2.20
CA PHE A 72 1.39 6.16 -1.77
C PHE A 72 2.45 7.27 -1.87
N GLY A 73 2.04 8.51 -1.63
CA GLY A 73 2.94 9.67 -1.68
C GLY A 73 3.45 9.94 -3.09
N SER A 74 4.75 10.19 -3.27
CA SER A 74 5.34 10.42 -4.60
C SER A 74 5.87 9.15 -5.28
N SER A 75 5.79 7.99 -4.61
CA SER A 75 6.32 6.72 -5.15
C SER A 75 5.46 6.15 -6.26
N LYS A 76 6.14 5.68 -7.33
CA LYS A 76 5.54 4.90 -8.42
C LYS A 76 5.67 3.40 -8.22
N SER A 77 6.60 2.97 -7.39
CA SER A 77 6.87 1.56 -7.14
C SER A 77 6.02 0.98 -6.00
N ALA A 78 5.50 1.85 -5.13
CA ALA A 78 4.74 1.46 -3.96
C ALA A 78 3.50 0.59 -4.26
N TYR A 79 3.18 -0.30 -3.31
CA TYR A 79 2.10 -1.27 -3.42
C TYR A 79 1.54 -1.68 -2.06
N ASP A 80 0.23 -1.95 -2.02
CA ASP A 80 -0.49 -2.39 -0.81
C ASP A 80 -1.90 -2.90 -1.12
N HIS A 81 -2.75 -3.05 -0.11
CA HIS A 81 -4.19 -3.04 -0.14
C HIS A 81 -4.80 -2.09 0.92
N SER A 82 -5.50 -1.03 0.49
CA SER A 82 -6.29 -0.18 1.42
C SER A 82 -7.51 -0.92 1.98
N GLY A 83 -7.88 -0.64 3.23
CA GLY A 83 -9.03 -1.26 3.90
C GLY A 83 -10.22 -0.31 4.04
N ALA A 84 -11.43 -0.88 3.95
CA ALA A 84 -12.66 -0.14 4.20
C ALA A 84 -12.66 0.51 5.59
N GLY A 85 -13.22 1.71 5.70
CA GLY A 85 -13.14 2.53 6.91
C GLY A 85 -11.87 3.39 7.01
N GLY A 86 -10.85 3.09 6.21
CA GLY A 86 -9.71 3.96 5.93
C GLY A 86 -8.35 3.43 6.39
N SER A 87 -8.24 2.18 6.86
CA SER A 87 -6.95 1.60 7.23
C SER A 87 -6.05 1.50 5.99
N HIS A 88 -4.75 1.69 6.19
CA HIS A 88 -3.83 1.83 5.08
C HIS A 88 -2.45 1.35 5.48
N ALA A 89 -1.84 0.47 4.73
CA ALA A 89 -0.42 0.20 4.81
C ALA A 89 0.20 0.39 3.42
N PHE A 90 1.52 0.29 3.27
CA PHE A 90 2.19 0.02 1.98
C PHE A 90 3.67 -0.23 2.18
N ALA A 91 4.26 -0.90 1.20
CA ALA A 91 5.70 -0.92 0.97
C ALA A 91 6.05 -0.04 -0.22
N ASP A 92 7.14 0.70 -0.10
CA ASP A 92 7.78 1.46 -1.16
C ASP A 92 9.24 1.04 -1.27
N PRO A 93 9.55 0.09 -2.17
CA PRO A 93 10.92 -0.41 -2.34
C PRO A 93 11.90 0.64 -2.85
N GLU A 94 11.44 1.63 -3.62
CA GLU A 94 12.30 2.69 -4.19
C GLU A 94 12.90 3.56 -3.08
N ASN A 95 12.06 4.01 -2.14
CA ASN A 95 12.52 4.84 -1.02
C ASN A 95 12.84 4.02 0.24
N ARG A 96 12.67 2.69 0.20
CA ARG A 96 12.76 1.77 1.36
C ARG A 96 11.88 2.19 2.52
N ILE A 97 10.69 2.70 2.19
CA ILE A 97 9.70 3.15 3.15
C ILE A 97 8.65 2.05 3.35
N ALA A 98 8.20 1.91 4.59
CA ALA A 98 6.98 1.19 4.90
C ALA A 98 6.10 2.06 5.77
N PHE A 99 4.81 2.02 5.50
CA PHE A 99 3.81 2.80 6.21
C PHE A 99 2.69 1.89 6.70
N ALA A 100 2.12 2.22 7.85
CA ALA A 100 0.90 1.60 8.33
C ALA A 100 0.12 2.54 9.24
N TYR A 101 -1.17 2.63 8.97
CA TYR A 101 -2.16 3.37 9.73
C TYR A 101 -3.38 2.46 9.97
N THR A 102 -3.69 2.28 11.25
CA THR A 102 -4.83 1.51 11.73
C THR A 102 -5.67 2.37 12.66
N MET A 103 -6.99 2.22 12.60
CA MET A 103 -7.95 2.94 13.45
C MET A 103 -9.06 2.00 13.90
N ASN A 104 -9.79 2.41 14.93
CA ASN A 104 -11.03 1.76 15.37
C ASN A 104 -12.30 2.53 14.96
N GLN A 105 -12.18 3.82 14.63
CA GLN A 105 -13.29 4.62 14.10
C GLN A 105 -13.25 4.63 12.57
N MET A 106 -14.17 3.90 11.95
CA MET A 106 -14.33 3.88 10.50
C MET A 106 -14.91 5.20 9.99
N ASN A 107 -14.37 5.67 8.86
CA ASN A 107 -15.00 6.68 8.02
C ASN A 107 -15.84 6.02 6.92
N TYR A 108 -16.74 6.78 6.31
CA TYR A 108 -17.46 6.31 5.11
C TYR A 108 -16.50 6.27 3.91
N GLY A 109 -16.32 5.08 3.32
CA GLY A 109 -15.47 4.89 2.14
C GLY A 109 -14.65 3.59 2.17
N VAL A 110 -14.21 3.18 0.98
CA VAL A 110 -13.40 1.96 0.75
C VAL A 110 -11.91 2.26 0.53
N LEU A 111 -11.55 3.54 0.49
CA LEU A 111 -10.18 4.04 0.29
C LEU A 111 -9.69 4.79 1.53
N PRO A 112 -8.38 5.03 1.66
CA PRO A 112 -7.81 5.79 2.75
C PRO A 112 -8.39 7.21 2.79
N GLY A 113 -8.78 7.66 3.98
CA GLY A 113 -9.30 9.00 4.21
C GLY A 113 -8.19 10.04 4.44
N PRO A 114 -8.56 11.33 4.58
CA PRO A 114 -7.61 12.44 4.73
C PRO A 114 -6.56 12.23 5.81
N LYS A 115 -6.95 11.74 7.00
CA LYS A 115 -6.01 11.47 8.10
C LYS A 115 -4.82 10.58 7.69
N SER A 116 -5.07 9.52 6.92
CA SER A 116 -4.00 8.64 6.45
C SER A 116 -3.18 9.33 5.37
N ILE A 117 -3.83 10.03 4.44
CA ILE A 117 -3.17 10.65 3.29
C ILE A 117 -2.30 11.83 3.74
N ASP A 118 -2.75 12.64 4.68
CA ASP A 118 -1.96 13.76 5.20
C ASP A 118 -0.69 13.27 5.92
N MET A 119 -0.75 12.11 6.61
CA MET A 119 0.45 11.48 7.18
C MET A 119 1.42 10.98 6.10
N VAL A 120 0.88 10.44 5.01
CA VAL A 120 1.68 9.98 3.86
C VAL A 120 2.31 11.19 3.17
N ASP A 121 1.58 12.27 2.95
CA ASP A 121 2.11 13.51 2.36
C ASP A 121 3.28 14.05 3.19
N VAL A 122 3.12 14.15 4.53
CA VAL A 122 4.21 14.57 5.43
C VAL A 122 5.41 13.62 5.38
N LEU A 123 5.17 12.30 5.31
CA LEU A 123 6.25 11.30 5.20
C LEU A 123 7.06 11.45 3.90
N TYR A 124 6.41 11.89 2.82
CA TYR A 124 7.04 12.11 1.51
C TYR A 124 7.43 13.57 1.24
N GLY A 125 7.17 14.49 2.16
CA GLY A 125 7.47 15.92 2.03
C GLY A 125 6.59 16.66 1.02
N LEU A 126 5.31 16.30 0.91
CA LEU A 126 4.30 16.87 0.02
C LEU A 126 3.35 17.86 0.72
#